data_AF-A8QU71-F1
#
_entry.id   AF-A8QU71-F1
#
_cell.length_a   1.000
_cell.length_b   1.000
_cell.length_c   1.000
_cell.angle_alpha   90.00
_cell.angle_beta   90.00
_cell.angle_gamma   90.00
#
_symmetry.space_group_name_H-M   'P 1'
#
loop_
_entity.id
_entity.type
_entity.pdbx_description
1 polymer ?
#
loop_
_entity_poly.entity_id
_entity_poly.type
_entity_poly.pdbx_seq_one_letter_code
_entity_poly.pdbx_strand_id
1 'polypeptide(L)'
;GFLGLSGAILVQVQRTLHIDPGTFILMLAILPTAIALLLMYFVDVHSAHQRYNKKFLDAFSLMAVTVAGFLMVVIICDQVFMISSAGQSVCFAILLLLIMSPVAIVVRAQRSESKQREEPTSEEQTGLLLHEETAQQDSENASSSTPLVGSNNQDMSSDKAENLNVVQAMCKLDFWLLFLAMACGMGSGLATVNNISQIGGSLGYTSRETSTLVSLWSIWNFSGRFGAGYVSDHFLRSRGLGRPFFIAATLLVMGVGHAIISSGFHASLYVGSVLVGLCYGSQWALMPSITSEIFGL
;
A
#
# COMPACT_ATOMS: atom_id res chain seq x y z
N GLY A 1 0.75 -1.54 2.07
CA GLY A 1 0.01 -2.16 3.19
C GLY A 1 0.79 -2.11 4.49
N PHE A 2 1.82 -2.95 4.64
CA PHE A 2 2.53 -3.22 5.91
C PHE A 2 2.98 -2.02 6.74
N LEU A 3 3.38 -0.91 6.10
CA LEU A 3 3.70 0.33 6.83
C LEU A 3 2.52 0.87 7.67
N GLY A 4 1.26 0.56 7.31
CA GLY A 4 0.09 0.88 8.15
C GLY A 4 0.02 0.01 9.40
N LEU A 5 0.47 -1.24 9.35
CA LEU A 5 0.47 -2.19 10.48
C LEU A 5 1.62 -1.97 11.47
N SER A 6 2.66 -1.23 11.09
CA SER A 6 3.89 -1.09 11.88
C SER A 6 3.64 -0.53 13.28
N GLY A 7 2.74 0.45 13.44
CA GLY A 7 2.39 1.02 14.74
C GLY A 7 1.80 -0.02 15.69
N ALA A 8 0.83 -0.82 15.23
CA ALA A 8 0.25 -1.92 16.02
C ALA A 8 1.32 -2.97 16.42
N ILE A 9 2.21 -3.33 15.50
CA ILE A 9 3.30 -4.27 15.76
C ILE A 9 4.24 -3.70 16.83
N LEU A 10 4.63 -2.43 16.73
CA LEU A 10 5.54 -1.77 17.66
C LEU A 10 4.92 -1.62 19.06
N VAL A 11 3.62 -1.30 19.15
CA VAL A 11 2.91 -1.28 20.44
C VAL A 11 2.87 -2.68 21.07
N GLN A 12 2.69 -3.73 20.28
CA GLN A 12 2.71 -5.10 20.79
C GLN A 12 4.11 -5.52 21.27
N VAL A 13 5.17 -5.11 20.57
CA VAL A 13 6.56 -5.28 21.01
C VAL A 13 6.79 -4.58 22.35
N GLN A 14 6.37 -3.31 22.47
CA GLN A 14 6.52 -2.52 23.69
C GLN A 14 5.86 -3.21 24.89
N ARG A 15 4.62 -3.67 24.73
CA ARG A 15 3.87 -4.35 25.80
C ARG A 15 4.52 -5.66 26.21
N THR A 16 4.94 -6.47 25.24
CA THR A 16 5.52 -7.80 25.52
C THR A 16 6.89 -7.69 26.20
N LEU A 17 7.73 -6.77 25.73
CA LEU A 17 9.08 -6.57 26.24
C LEU A 17 9.15 -5.60 27.42
N HIS A 18 8.01 -5.08 27.89
CA HIS A 18 7.90 -4.11 29.00
C HIS A 18 8.88 -2.92 28.85
N ILE A 19 8.98 -2.38 27.63
CA ILE A 19 9.93 -1.31 27.31
C ILE A 19 9.40 0.02 27.87
N ASP A 20 10.25 0.73 28.61
CA ASP A 20 9.96 2.07 29.12
C ASP A 20 9.63 3.05 27.98
N PRO A 21 8.71 4.02 28.19
CA PRO A 21 8.30 4.95 27.14
C PRO A 21 9.46 5.72 26.48
N GLY A 22 10.47 6.12 27.24
CA GLY A 22 11.65 6.83 26.70
C GLY A 22 12.47 5.94 25.76
N THR A 23 12.74 4.71 26.17
CA THR A 23 13.44 3.71 25.36
C THR A 23 12.62 3.31 24.14
N PHE A 24 11.29 3.27 24.27
CA PHE A 24 10.38 3.01 23.16
C PHE A 24 10.46 4.11 22.09
N ILE A 25 10.47 5.39 22.48
CA ILE A 25 10.64 6.52 21.55
C ILE A 25 12.01 6.45 20.86
N LEU A 26 13.07 6.14 21.61
CA LEU A 26 14.41 5.96 21.05
C LEU A 26 14.45 4.82 20.02
N MET A 27 13.79 3.70 20.33
CA MET A 27 13.63 2.57 19.41
C MET A 27 12.88 3.00 18.14
N LEU A 28 11.79 3.76 18.25
CA LEU A 28 11.06 4.27 17.08
C LEU A 28 11.89 5.21 16.20
N ALA A 29 12.83 5.97 16.78
CA ALA A 29 13.69 6.87 16.04
C ALA A 29 14.82 6.15 15.29
N ILE A 30 15.42 5.12 15.90
CA ILE A 30 16.63 4.47 15.38
C ILE A 30 16.29 3.20 14.57
N LEU A 31 15.38 2.37 15.07
CA LEU A 31 15.14 1.02 14.54
C LEU A 31 14.66 1.03 13.08
N PRO A 32 13.66 1.84 12.67
CA PRO A 32 13.22 1.85 11.28
C PRO A 32 14.34 2.27 10.32
N THR A 33 15.12 3.28 10.72
CA THR A 33 16.24 3.84 9.94
C THR A 33 17.36 2.81 9.79
N ALA A 34 17.72 2.13 10.89
CA ALA A 34 18.74 1.07 10.88
C ALA A 34 18.31 -0.12 10.00
N ILE A 35 17.06 -0.56 10.10
CA ILE A 35 16.52 -1.64 9.27
C ILE A 35 16.52 -1.23 7.79
N ALA A 36 16.10 0.00 7.48
CA ALA A 36 16.09 0.49 6.09
C ALA A 36 17.49 0.52 5.49
N LEU A 37 18.50 1.01 6.22
CA LEU A 37 19.90 1.02 5.76
C LEU A 37 20.46 -0.38 5.55
N LEU A 38 20.14 -1.32 6.46
CA LEU A 38 20.57 -2.71 6.35
C LEU A 38 19.92 -3.42 5.14
N LEU A 39 18.63 -3.16 4.90
CA LEU A 39 17.90 -3.78 3.79
C LEU A 39 18.17 -3.13 2.43
N MET A 40 18.66 -1.88 2.40
CA MET A 40 18.98 -1.17 1.15
C MET A 40 19.96 -1.94 0.27
N TYR A 41 20.89 -2.70 0.86
CA TYR A 41 21.84 -3.54 0.13
C TYR A 41 21.17 -4.64 -0.72
N PHE A 42 19.98 -5.10 -0.31
CA PHE A 42 19.24 -6.18 -1.00
C PHE A 42 18.29 -5.67 -2.10
N VAL A 43 18.21 -4.35 -2.31
CA VAL A 43 17.32 -3.77 -3.33
C VAL A 43 17.96 -3.92 -4.70
N ASP A 44 17.33 -4.71 -5.56
CA ASP A 44 17.76 -4.93 -6.95
C ASP A 44 16.72 -4.40 -7.93
N VAL A 45 17.19 -3.73 -8.99
CA VAL A 45 16.33 -3.07 -9.99
C VAL A 45 15.98 -4.07 -11.07
N HIS A 46 14.79 -4.65 -10.98
CA HIS A 46 14.27 -5.56 -12.00
C HIS A 46 13.64 -4.80 -13.18
N SER A 47 13.86 -5.27 -14.40
CA SER A 47 13.34 -4.65 -15.62
C SER A 47 11.82 -4.84 -15.78
N ALA A 48 11.15 -3.84 -16.35
CA ALA A 48 9.68 -3.73 -16.41
C ALA A 48 8.94 -4.81 -17.24
N HIS A 49 9.66 -5.74 -17.87
CA HIS A 49 9.08 -6.76 -18.76
C HIS A 49 8.77 -8.11 -18.09
N GLN A 50 9.05 -8.26 -16.79
CA GLN A 50 8.77 -9.52 -16.09
C GLN A 50 7.28 -9.61 -15.72
N ARG A 51 6.56 -10.55 -16.34
CA ARG A 51 5.15 -10.85 -16.04
C ARG A 51 5.04 -11.36 -14.60
N TYR A 52 4.69 -10.48 -13.68
CA TYR A 52 4.48 -10.83 -12.27
C TYR A 52 3.44 -11.95 -12.15
N ASN A 53 3.80 -13.03 -11.45
CA ASN A 53 2.88 -14.14 -11.24
C ASN A 53 1.83 -13.74 -10.19
N LYS A 54 0.61 -13.48 -10.66
CA LYS A 54 -0.53 -13.03 -9.84
C LYS A 54 -0.74 -13.87 -8.59
N LYS A 55 -0.45 -15.18 -8.65
CA LYS A 55 -0.57 -16.10 -7.50
C LYS A 55 0.29 -15.67 -6.30
N PHE A 56 1.48 -15.13 -6.53
CA PHE A 56 2.35 -14.65 -5.44
C PHE A 56 1.85 -13.32 -4.86
N LEU A 57 1.33 -12.44 -5.71
CA LEU A 57 0.75 -11.16 -5.27
C LEU A 57 -0.50 -11.39 -4.42
N ASP A 58 -1.34 -12.34 -4.82
CA ASP A 58 -2.52 -12.75 -4.06
C ASP A 58 -2.13 -13.42 -2.74
N ALA A 59 -1.11 -14.28 -2.73
CA ALA A 59 -0.60 -14.90 -1.50
C ALA A 59 -0.04 -13.85 -0.51
N PHE A 60 0.70 -12.87 -1.01
CA PHE A 60 1.23 -11.78 -0.19
C PHE A 60 0.12 -10.90 0.38
N SER A 61 -0.91 -10.62 -0.45
CA SER A 61 -2.10 -9.88 -0.06
C SER A 61 -2.91 -10.61 1.02
N LEU A 62 -3.13 -11.91 0.84
CA LEU A 62 -3.83 -12.77 1.81
C LEU A 62 -3.11 -12.74 3.16
N MET A 63 -1.80 -12.93 3.16
CA MET A 63 -0.99 -12.89 4.38
C MET A 63 -1.04 -11.52 5.07
N ALA A 64 -0.98 -10.42 4.31
CA ALA A 64 -1.11 -9.09 4.88
C ALA A 64 -2.47 -8.89 5.59
N VAL A 65 -3.55 -9.38 4.98
CA VAL A 65 -4.90 -9.36 5.57
C VAL A 65 -4.97 -10.27 6.81
N THR A 66 -4.35 -11.46 6.77
CA THR A 66 -4.26 -12.36 7.92
C THR A 66 -3.53 -11.73 9.10
N VAL A 67 -2.39 -11.06 8.87
CA VAL A 67 -1.65 -10.33 9.91
C VAL A 67 -2.51 -9.21 10.50
N ALA A 68 -3.19 -8.43 9.65
CA ALA A 68 -4.07 -7.35 10.10
C ALA A 68 -5.24 -7.86 10.94
N GLY A 69 -5.90 -8.93 10.49
CA GLY A 69 -6.99 -9.58 11.22
C GLY A 69 -6.53 -10.16 12.55
N PHE A 70 -5.38 -10.83 12.57
CA PHE A 70 -4.78 -11.34 13.81
C PHE A 70 -4.49 -10.22 14.81
N LEU A 71 -3.83 -9.14 14.38
CA LEU A 71 -3.56 -7.98 15.22
C LEU A 71 -4.85 -7.36 15.74
N MET A 72 -5.88 -7.22 14.91
CA MET A 72 -7.17 -6.66 15.31
C MET A 72 -7.83 -7.50 16.40
N VAL A 73 -7.86 -8.82 16.25
CA VAL A 73 -8.39 -9.73 17.28
C VAL A 73 -7.59 -9.61 18.57
N VAL A 74 -6.26 -9.65 18.52
CA VAL A 74 -5.41 -9.54 19.70
C VAL A 74 -5.62 -8.21 20.42
N ILE A 75 -5.67 -7.09 19.69
CA ILE A 75 -5.88 -5.75 20.25
C ILE A 75 -7.25 -5.66 20.95
N ILE A 76 -8.32 -6.14 20.31
CA ILE A 76 -9.67 -6.11 20.89
C ILE A 76 -9.77 -7.05 22.10
N CYS A 77 -9.25 -8.27 22.00
CA CYS A 77 -9.24 -9.22 23.10
C CYS A 77 -8.46 -8.70 24.31
N ASP A 78 -7.33 -8.03 24.09
CA ASP A 78 -6.56 -7.42 25.17
C ASP A 78 -7.34 -6.33 25.92
N GLN A 79 -8.17 -5.56 25.21
CA GLN A 79 -9.04 -4.56 25.84
C GLN A 79 -10.17 -5.14 26.66
N VAL A 80 -10.79 -6.21 26.18
CA VAL A 80 -11.97 -6.79 26.82
C VAL A 80 -11.57 -7.72 27.97
N PHE A 81 -10.55 -8.56 27.76
CA PHE A 81 -10.24 -9.68 28.66
C PHE A 81 -8.98 -9.48 29.51
N MET A 82 -8.24 -8.39 29.35
CA MET A 82 -7.01 -8.11 30.10
C MET A 82 -6.02 -9.28 30.03
N ILE A 83 -5.56 -9.58 28.82
CA ILE A 83 -4.67 -10.72 28.54
C ILE A 83 -3.45 -10.68 29.47
N SER A 84 -3.12 -11.84 30.04
CA SER A 84 -1.96 -12.01 30.91
C SER A 84 -0.64 -11.84 30.14
N SER A 85 0.46 -11.53 30.84
CA SER A 85 1.78 -11.37 30.22
C SER A 85 2.22 -12.63 29.44
N ALA A 86 1.86 -13.82 29.91
CA ALA A 86 2.11 -15.07 29.19
C ALA A 86 1.33 -15.13 27.86
N GLY A 87 0.06 -14.72 27.87
CA GLY A 87 -0.77 -14.65 26.66
C GLY A 87 -0.24 -13.64 25.65
N GLN A 88 0.25 -12.48 26.12
CA GLN A 88 0.88 -11.47 25.26
C GLN A 88 2.14 -12.01 24.58
N SER A 89 3.00 -12.73 25.31
CA SER A 89 4.19 -13.40 24.76
C SER A 89 3.85 -14.44 23.70
N VAL A 90 2.80 -15.26 23.92
CA VAL A 90 2.33 -16.23 22.93
C VAL A 90 1.82 -15.52 21.67
N CYS A 91 0.98 -14.49 21.83
CA CYS A 91 0.48 -13.71 20.69
C CYS A 91 1.61 -13.03 19.92
N PHE A 92 2.63 -12.54 20.62
CA PHE A 92 3.82 -11.94 20.02
C PHE A 92 4.65 -12.98 19.24
N ALA A 93 4.85 -14.18 19.78
CA ALA A 93 5.52 -15.26 19.07
C ALA A 93 4.77 -15.65 17.78
N ILE A 94 3.44 -15.75 17.85
CA ILE A 94 2.60 -16.00 16.65
C ILE A 94 2.74 -14.86 15.64
N LEU A 95 2.73 -13.60 16.10
CA LEU A 95 2.94 -12.44 15.22
C LEU A 95 4.28 -12.52 14.50
N LEU A 96 5.38 -12.84 15.20
CA LEU A 96 6.70 -13.00 14.58
C LEU A 96 6.69 -14.09 13.52
N LEU A 97 6.04 -15.24 13.78
CA LEU A 97 5.89 -16.30 12.79
C LEU A 97 5.11 -15.83 11.55
N LEU A 98 4.03 -15.07 11.73
CA LEU A 98 3.27 -14.50 10.62
C LEU A 98 4.08 -13.47 9.82
N ILE A 99 4.87 -12.61 10.48
CA ILE A 99 5.72 -11.61 9.82
C ILE A 99 6.89 -12.26 9.06
N MET A 100 7.36 -13.45 9.46
CA MET A 100 8.39 -14.21 8.76
C MET A 100 7.85 -15.04 7.58
N SER A 101 6.53 -15.24 7.50
CA SER A 101 5.86 -15.95 6.40
C SER A 101 6.16 -15.41 4.98
N PRO A 102 6.28 -14.08 4.72
CA PRO A 102 6.61 -13.55 3.38
C PRO A 102 7.92 -14.12 2.84
N VAL A 103 8.93 -14.24 3.71
CA VAL A 103 10.24 -14.78 3.35
C VAL A 103 10.10 -16.24 2.95
N ALA A 104 9.30 -17.03 3.68
CA ALA A 104 9.03 -18.41 3.34
C ALA A 104 8.30 -18.55 1.99
N ILE A 105 7.39 -17.64 1.66
CA ILE A 105 6.71 -17.62 0.35
C ILE A 105 7.70 -17.30 -0.77
N VAL A 106 8.56 -16.29 -0.60
CA VAL A 106 9.58 -15.90 -1.59
C VAL A 106 10.57 -17.04 -1.84
N VAL A 107 11.07 -17.69 -0.78
CA VAL A 107 11.98 -18.85 -0.90
C VAL A 107 11.31 -20.02 -1.63
N ARG A 108 10.03 -20.29 -1.34
CA ARG A 108 9.25 -21.32 -2.06
C ARG A 108 9.02 -20.95 -3.52
N ALA A 109 8.78 -19.67 -3.81
CA ALA A 109 8.60 -19.16 -5.17
C ALA A 109 9.86 -19.37 -6.02
N GLN A 110 11.02 -18.96 -5.50
CA GLN A 110 12.31 -19.14 -6.17
C GLN A 110 12.63 -20.62 -6.43
N ARG A 111 12.35 -21.50 -5.47
CA ARG A 111 12.54 -22.94 -5.63
C ARG A 111 11.57 -23.56 -6.65
N SER A 112 10.36 -23.01 -6.78
CA SER A 112 9.41 -23.46 -7.80
C SER A 112 9.88 -23.05 -9.19
N GLU A 113 10.35 -21.82 -9.37
CA GLU A 113 10.89 -21.35 -10.65
C GLU A 113 12.18 -22.09 -11.04
N SER A 114 13.05 -22.41 -10.09
CA SER A 114 14.26 -23.21 -10.36
C SER A 114 13.91 -24.62 -10.85
N LYS A 115 12.94 -25.30 -10.21
CA LYS A 115 12.48 -26.63 -10.63
C LYS A 115 11.82 -26.62 -12.00
N GLN A 116 11.06 -25.56 -12.32
CA GLN A 116 10.38 -25.44 -13.61
C GLN A 116 11.34 -25.13 -14.76
N ARG A 117 12.54 -24.60 -14.45
CA ARG A 117 13.62 -24.38 -15.42
C ARG A 117 14.52 -25.62 -15.63
N GLU A 118 14.42 -26.61 -14.75
CA GLU A 118 15.16 -27.89 -14.83
C GLU A 118 14.40 -29.01 -15.57
N GLU A 119 13.08 -28.90 -15.80
CA GLU A 119 12.32 -29.82 -16.66
C GLU A 119 12.15 -29.26 -18.09
N PRO A 120 12.87 -29.77 -19.11
CA PRO A 120 12.58 -29.41 -20.49
C PRO A 120 11.25 -30.07 -20.89
N THR A 121 10.21 -29.26 -21.05
CA THR A 121 8.92 -29.72 -21.59
C THR A 121 9.08 -29.91 -23.10
N SER A 122 8.78 -31.10 -23.62
CA SER A 122 8.95 -31.55 -25.01
C SER A 122 8.21 -30.75 -26.10
N GLU A 123 7.70 -29.55 -25.80
CA GLU A 123 6.93 -28.72 -26.72
C GLU A 123 7.80 -27.78 -27.59
N GLU A 124 9.05 -27.50 -27.20
CA GLU A 124 9.98 -26.67 -28.02
C GLU A 124 10.48 -27.39 -29.30
N GLN A 125 10.45 -28.72 -29.34
CA GLN A 125 10.93 -29.48 -30.50
C GLN A 125 9.98 -29.44 -31.71
N THR A 126 8.69 -29.15 -31.50
CA THR A 126 7.70 -29.15 -32.59
C THR A 126 7.63 -27.80 -33.31
N GLY A 127 7.99 -26.70 -32.64
CA GLY A 127 8.02 -25.36 -33.23
C GLY A 127 9.25 -25.08 -34.09
N LEU A 128 10.37 -25.73 -33.79
CA LEU A 128 11.65 -25.50 -34.48
C LEU A 128 11.75 -26.20 -35.84
N LEU A 129 11.01 -27.29 -36.09
CA LEU A 129 11.04 -28.00 -37.37
C LEU A 129 10.16 -27.35 -38.46
N LEU A 130 9.24 -26.45 -38.10
CA LEU A 130 8.42 -25.71 -39.09
C LEU A 130 9.05 -24.39 -39.54
N HIS A 131 10.09 -23.91 -38.86
CA HIS A 131 10.71 -22.61 -39.15
C HIS A 131 11.92 -22.70 -40.09
N GLU A 132 12.42 -23.90 -40.37
CA GLU A 132 13.63 -24.10 -41.17
C GLU A 132 13.36 -24.18 -42.69
N GLU A 133 12.10 -24.36 -43.12
CA GLU A 133 11.75 -24.53 -44.55
C GLU A 133 11.38 -23.24 -45.30
N THR A 134 11.33 -22.06 -44.66
CA THR A 134 10.87 -20.81 -45.34
C THR A 134 11.95 -19.72 -45.49
N ALA A 135 13.19 -19.95 -45.04
CA ALA A 135 14.22 -18.90 -44.98
C ALA A 135 15.34 -19.01 -46.05
N GLN A 136 15.02 -19.51 -47.25
CA GLN A 136 15.91 -19.39 -48.40
C GLN A 136 15.14 -19.05 -49.68
N GLN A 137 14.73 -17.78 -49.83
CA GLN A 137 14.72 -17.11 -51.13
C GLN A 137 14.54 -15.59 -50.98
N ASP A 138 15.36 -14.89 -51.76
CA ASP A 138 15.27 -13.50 -52.23
C ASP A 138 15.80 -12.34 -51.36
N SER A 139 17.06 -12.04 -51.68
CA SER A 139 17.76 -10.77 -51.54
C SER A 139 17.45 -9.84 -52.74
N GLU A 140 17.65 -8.53 -52.52
CA GLU A 140 17.77 -7.43 -53.50
C GLU A 140 16.50 -6.80 -54.10
N ASN A 141 16.14 -5.56 -53.72
CA ASN A 141 16.57 -4.35 -54.43
C ASN A 141 15.94 -3.05 -53.89
N ALA A 142 16.63 -1.95 -54.17
CA ALA A 142 16.39 -0.58 -53.72
C ALA A 142 15.29 0.18 -54.48
N SER A 143 14.92 1.34 -53.90
CA SER A 143 14.54 2.63 -54.53
C SER A 143 13.08 3.13 -54.54
N SER A 144 12.95 4.35 -54.00
CA SER A 144 12.07 5.50 -54.34
C SER A 144 10.53 5.37 -54.33
N SER A 145 9.87 6.19 -53.51
CA SER A 145 9.02 7.36 -53.89
C SER A 145 7.97 7.74 -52.81
N THR A 146 7.79 9.03 -52.59
CA THR A 146 6.66 9.71 -51.89
C THR A 146 5.65 10.19 -52.95
N PRO A 147 4.47 10.83 -52.67
CA PRO A 147 3.62 10.93 -51.46
C PRO A 147 2.08 10.74 -51.76
N LEU A 148 1.22 10.98 -50.74
CA LEU A 148 -0.15 11.60 -50.78
C LEU A 148 -1.41 10.78 -50.36
N VAL A 149 -2.22 11.46 -49.52
CA VAL A 149 -3.67 11.32 -49.19
C VAL A 149 -4.06 10.10 -48.32
N GLY A 150 -4.72 10.17 -47.17
CA GLY A 150 -5.52 11.21 -46.50
C GLY A 150 -6.86 10.59 -46.07
N SER A 151 -7.05 10.30 -44.77
CA SER A 151 -8.37 10.35 -44.13
C SER A 151 -8.25 10.37 -42.61
N ASN A 152 -8.98 11.31 -42.01
CA ASN A 152 -8.92 11.76 -40.63
C ASN A 152 -9.79 10.93 -39.67
N ASN A 153 -9.27 10.82 -38.45
CA ASN A 153 -9.93 10.98 -37.15
C ASN A 153 -11.02 9.99 -36.73
N GLN A 154 -10.65 9.10 -35.81
CA GLN A 154 -11.03 9.22 -34.39
C GLN A 154 -10.23 8.20 -33.58
N ASP A 155 -8.93 8.45 -33.43
CA ASP A 155 -8.17 7.80 -32.35
C ASP A 155 -8.49 8.55 -31.06
N MET A 156 -9.16 7.84 -30.14
CA MET A 156 -9.06 8.10 -28.71
C MET A 156 -7.61 7.84 -28.31
N SER A 157 -6.73 8.81 -28.58
CA SER A 157 -5.40 8.85 -28.00
C SER A 157 -5.59 9.05 -26.51
N SER A 158 -5.55 7.95 -25.76
CA SER A 158 -5.20 7.99 -24.35
C SER A 158 -3.89 8.77 -24.28
N ASP A 159 -3.97 10.04 -23.88
CA ASP A 159 -2.82 10.92 -23.67
C ASP A 159 -1.81 10.14 -22.83
N LYS A 160 -0.73 9.73 -23.48
CA LYS A 160 0.40 9.09 -22.82
C LYS A 160 0.99 10.20 -21.96
N ALA A 161 0.68 10.18 -20.66
CA ALA A 161 1.13 11.18 -19.70
C ALA A 161 2.59 11.53 -19.99
N GLU A 162 2.81 12.76 -20.46
CA GLU A 162 4.14 13.24 -20.79
C GLU A 162 4.96 13.18 -19.49
N ASN A 163 6.12 12.54 -19.50
CA ASN A 163 6.95 12.45 -18.30
C ASN A 163 7.49 13.84 -17.96
N LEU A 164 6.80 14.52 -17.06
CA LEU A 164 7.10 15.88 -16.65
C LEU A 164 8.21 15.87 -15.61
N ASN A 165 9.19 16.77 -15.78
CA ASN A 165 10.14 17.04 -14.71
C ASN A 165 9.42 17.68 -13.50
N VAL A 166 9.88 17.43 -12.28
CA VAL A 166 9.31 17.98 -11.02
C VAL A 166 9.09 19.49 -11.10
N VAL A 167 10.06 20.25 -11.63
CA VAL A 167 9.93 21.71 -11.77
C VAL A 167 8.79 22.08 -12.74
N GLN A 168 8.64 21.31 -13.83
CA GLN A 168 7.57 21.52 -14.81
C GLN A 168 6.21 21.13 -14.23
N ALA A 169 6.15 20.07 -13.41
CA ALA A 169 4.96 19.67 -12.67
C ALA A 169 4.53 20.77 -11.67
N MET A 170 5.47 21.37 -10.93
CA MET A 170 5.19 22.46 -9.98
C MET A 170 4.62 23.73 -10.63
N CYS A 171 4.85 23.93 -11.94
CA CYS A 171 4.26 25.03 -12.70
C CYS A 171 2.80 24.76 -13.11
N LYS A 172 2.29 23.53 -12.98
CA LYS A 172 0.91 23.18 -13.32
C LYS A 172 -0.04 23.43 -12.15
N LEU A 173 -1.26 23.85 -12.46
CA LEU A 173 -2.31 24.06 -11.47
C LEU A 173 -2.70 22.73 -10.78
N ASP A 174 -2.71 21.62 -11.55
CA ASP A 174 -3.04 20.29 -11.04
C ASP A 174 -2.13 19.85 -9.89
N PHE A 175 -0.86 20.27 -9.92
CA PHE A 175 0.09 20.00 -8.84
C PHE A 175 -0.35 20.66 -7.55
N TRP A 176 -0.72 21.94 -7.59
CA TRP A 176 -1.14 22.68 -6.40
C TRP A 176 -2.49 22.21 -5.87
N LEU A 177 -3.41 21.82 -6.74
CA LEU A 177 -4.67 21.19 -6.33
C LEU A 177 -4.43 19.87 -5.60
N LEU A 178 -3.61 18.99 -6.19
CA LEU A 178 -3.26 17.71 -5.57
C LEU A 178 -2.51 17.95 -4.26
N PHE A 179 -1.50 18.82 -4.26
CA PHE A 179 -0.74 19.18 -3.08
C PHE A 179 -1.64 19.67 -1.95
N LEU A 180 -2.55 20.61 -2.22
CA LEU A 180 -3.45 21.15 -1.21
C LEU A 180 -4.42 20.09 -0.68
N ALA A 181 -5.05 19.31 -1.57
CA ALA A 181 -5.93 18.21 -1.18
C ALA A 181 -5.23 17.20 -0.27
N MET A 182 -3.99 16.87 -0.61
CA MET A 182 -3.17 15.90 0.11
C MET A 182 -2.60 16.48 1.41
N ALA A 183 -2.23 17.76 1.44
CA ALA A 183 -1.81 18.47 2.65
C ALA A 183 -2.97 18.55 3.66
N CYS A 184 -4.18 18.89 3.22
CA CYS A 184 -5.36 18.89 4.08
C CYS A 184 -5.70 17.48 4.59
N GLY A 185 -5.74 16.49 3.71
CA GLY A 185 -6.07 15.11 4.07
C GLY A 185 -5.04 14.45 4.98
N MET A 186 -3.78 14.38 4.53
CA MET A 186 -2.72 13.73 5.28
C MET A 186 -2.32 14.54 6.51
N GLY A 187 -2.31 15.88 6.41
CA GLY A 187 -1.97 16.76 7.54
C GLY A 187 -2.99 16.65 8.68
N SER A 188 -4.30 16.65 8.38
CA SER A 188 -5.34 16.47 9.40
C SER A 188 -5.33 15.07 10.00
N GLY A 189 -5.08 14.02 9.19
CA GLY A 189 -4.89 12.66 9.68
C GLY A 189 -3.68 12.54 10.63
N LEU A 190 -2.55 13.14 10.26
CA LEU A 190 -1.34 13.20 11.08
C LEU A 190 -1.59 13.96 12.40
N ALA A 191 -2.27 15.10 12.34
CA ALA A 191 -2.62 15.88 13.52
C ALA A 191 -3.53 15.07 14.47
N THR A 192 -4.47 14.30 13.92
CA THR A 192 -5.38 13.46 14.72
C THR A 192 -4.61 12.35 15.43
N VAL A 193 -3.78 11.57 14.71
CA VAL A 193 -3.03 10.46 15.32
C VAL A 193 -2.00 10.94 16.35
N ASN A 194 -1.31 12.05 16.08
CA ASN A 194 -0.32 12.60 17.02
C ASN A 194 -0.94 13.12 18.32
N ASN A 195 -2.22 13.49 18.29
CA ASN A 195 -2.93 14.05 19.44
C ASN A 195 -4.02 13.13 19.99
N ILE A 196 -4.17 11.90 19.46
CA ILE A 196 -5.31 11.04 19.79
C ILE A 196 -5.40 10.69 21.29
N SER A 197 -4.26 10.56 21.97
CA SER A 197 -4.21 10.34 23.42
C SER A 197 -4.71 11.56 24.20
N GLN A 198 -4.35 12.77 23.76
CA GLN A 198 -4.78 14.02 24.37
C GLN A 198 -6.26 14.29 24.11
N ILE A 199 -6.72 14.09 22.86
CA ILE A 199 -8.13 14.19 22.47
C ILE A 199 -8.97 13.21 23.31
N GLY A 200 -8.53 11.95 23.41
CA GLY A 200 -9.20 10.94 24.22
C GLY A 200 -9.27 11.33 25.70
N GLY A 201 -8.16 11.78 26.28
CA GLY A 201 -8.15 12.26 27.66
C GLY A 201 -9.13 13.41 27.91
N SER A 202 -9.24 14.38 26.98
CA SER A 202 -10.21 15.48 27.09
C SER A 202 -11.68 15.03 26.96
N LEU A 203 -11.93 13.92 26.26
CA LEU A 203 -13.25 13.34 26.08
C LEU A 203 -13.61 12.31 27.17
N GLY A 204 -12.73 12.12 28.16
CA GLY A 204 -12.96 11.19 29.28
C GLY A 204 -12.57 9.73 29.01
N TYR A 205 -11.87 9.43 27.91
CA TYR A 205 -11.33 8.09 27.66
C TYR A 205 -10.14 7.79 28.57
N THR A 206 -10.06 6.54 29.03
CA THR A 206 -8.94 6.04 29.82
C THR A 206 -7.67 5.89 28.95
N SER A 207 -6.50 5.92 29.59
CA SER A 207 -5.22 5.70 28.89
C SER A 207 -5.14 4.35 28.18
N ARG A 208 -5.90 3.36 28.65
CA ARG A 208 -5.98 2.04 28.03
C ARG A 208 -6.76 2.08 26.71
N GLU A 209 -7.91 2.74 26.73
CA GLU A 209 -8.76 2.91 25.55
C GLU A 209 -8.02 3.72 24.47
N THR A 210 -7.34 4.80 24.86
CA THR A 210 -6.56 5.62 23.91
C THR A 210 -5.37 4.86 23.33
N SER A 211 -4.62 4.09 24.14
CA SER A 211 -3.55 3.22 23.64
C SER A 211 -4.05 2.19 22.60
N THR A 212 -5.28 1.72 22.79
CA THR A 212 -5.91 0.78 21.85
C THR A 212 -6.38 1.46 20.60
N LEU A 213 -6.97 2.65 20.71
CA LEU A 213 -7.34 3.46 19.56
C LEU A 213 -6.11 3.76 18.68
N VAL A 214 -4.95 4.06 19.28
CA VAL A 214 -3.67 4.19 18.54
C VAL A 214 -3.30 2.90 17.81
N SER A 215 -3.49 1.74 18.46
CA SER A 215 -3.18 0.44 17.85
C SER A 215 -4.17 0.07 16.73
N LEU A 216 -5.47 0.33 16.92
CA LEU A 216 -6.51 0.13 15.92
C LEU A 216 -6.37 1.11 14.74
N TRP A 217 -5.88 2.32 14.99
CA TRP A 217 -5.58 3.29 13.93
C TRP A 217 -4.64 2.69 12.89
N SER A 218 -3.62 1.93 13.30
CA SER A 218 -2.74 1.20 12.38
C SER A 218 -3.49 0.19 11.51
N ILE A 219 -4.48 -0.51 12.08
CA ILE A 219 -5.33 -1.46 11.33
C ILE A 219 -6.18 -0.70 10.32
N TRP A 220 -6.84 0.39 10.72
CA TRP A 220 -7.63 1.22 9.81
C TRP A 220 -6.79 1.84 8.71
N ASN A 221 -5.57 2.29 9.04
CA ASN A 221 -4.62 2.79 8.07
C ASN A 221 -4.21 1.72 7.05
N PHE A 222 -3.91 0.50 7.53
CA PHE A 222 -3.65 -0.64 6.65
C PHE A 222 -4.82 -0.95 5.74
N SER A 223 -6.03 -1.08 6.30
CA SER A 223 -7.26 -1.39 5.55
C SER A 223 -7.56 -0.33 4.51
N GLY A 224 -7.36 0.95 4.84
CA GLY A 224 -7.47 2.05 3.88
C GLY A 224 -6.47 1.92 2.73
N ARG A 225 -5.18 1.70 3.05
CA ARG A 225 -4.13 1.52 2.03
C ARG A 225 -4.38 0.33 1.13
N PHE A 226 -4.78 -0.80 1.71
CA PHE A 226 -5.03 -2.05 1.00
C PHE A 226 -6.31 -1.95 0.16
N GLY A 227 -7.41 -1.49 0.77
CA GLY A 227 -8.71 -1.37 0.14
C GLY A 227 -8.74 -0.33 -0.96
N ALA A 228 -8.22 0.88 -0.71
CA ALA A 228 -8.25 1.95 -1.72
C ALA A 228 -7.43 1.60 -2.97
N GLY A 229 -6.30 0.90 -2.81
CA GLY A 229 -5.52 0.41 -3.95
C GLY A 229 -6.34 -0.53 -4.84
N TYR A 230 -6.98 -1.53 -4.25
CA TYR A 230 -7.82 -2.50 -4.99
C TYR A 230 -9.09 -1.88 -5.57
N VAL A 231 -9.82 -1.11 -4.76
CA VAL A 231 -11.11 -0.51 -5.14
C VAL A 231 -10.92 0.55 -6.23
N SER A 232 -9.92 1.42 -6.11
CA SER A 232 -9.68 2.44 -7.14
C SER A 232 -9.29 1.83 -8.48
N ASP A 233 -8.48 0.77 -8.48
CA ASP A 233 -8.15 -0.02 -9.68
C ASP A 233 -9.38 -0.68 -10.31
N HIS A 234 -10.26 -1.25 -9.48
CA HIS A 234 -11.47 -1.92 -9.96
C HIS A 234 -12.44 -0.93 -10.61
N PHE A 235 -12.66 0.23 -9.98
CA PHE A 235 -13.56 1.26 -10.49
C PHE A 235 -12.98 2.01 -11.69
N LEU A 236 -11.66 2.21 -11.74
CA LEU A 236 -11.00 2.77 -12.91
C LEU A 236 -11.22 1.88 -14.14
N ARG A 237 -11.06 0.56 -13.98
CA ARG A 237 -11.28 -0.42 -15.08
C ARG A 237 -12.74 -0.64 -15.45
N SER A 238 -13.67 -0.58 -14.48
CA SER A 238 -15.08 -0.90 -14.73
C SER A 238 -15.95 0.30 -15.11
N ARG A 239 -15.64 1.50 -14.61
CA ARG A 239 -16.48 2.70 -14.76
C ARG A 239 -15.77 3.92 -15.32
N GLY A 240 -14.46 3.86 -15.57
CA GLY A 240 -13.68 5.00 -16.07
C GLY A 240 -13.62 6.18 -15.10
N LEU A 241 -13.95 5.98 -13.83
CA LEU A 241 -13.90 7.02 -12.81
C LEU A 241 -12.44 7.36 -12.49
N GLY A 242 -12.04 8.60 -12.78
CA GLY A 242 -10.71 9.10 -12.49
C GLY A 242 -10.38 9.01 -10.98
N ARG A 243 -9.16 8.62 -10.66
CA ARG A 243 -8.69 8.50 -9.27
C ARG A 243 -8.83 9.77 -8.40
N PRO A 244 -8.80 11.01 -8.94
CA PRO A 244 -9.10 12.22 -8.15
C PRO A 244 -10.48 12.22 -7.47
N PHE A 245 -11.47 11.53 -8.05
CA PHE A 245 -12.77 11.35 -7.42
C PHE A 245 -12.66 10.61 -6.08
N PHE A 246 -11.79 9.60 -6.00
CA PHE A 246 -11.53 8.86 -4.76
C PHE A 246 -10.83 9.71 -3.71
N ILE A 247 -9.94 10.63 -4.11
CA ILE A 247 -9.38 11.63 -3.18
C ILE A 247 -10.50 12.51 -2.61
N ALA A 248 -11.38 13.05 -3.45
CA ALA A 248 -12.46 13.91 -2.99
C ALA A 248 -13.42 13.16 -2.05
N ALA A 249 -13.80 11.92 -2.39
CA ALA A 249 -14.64 11.08 -1.56
C ALA A 249 -13.98 10.75 -0.20
N THR A 250 -12.69 10.39 -0.20
CA THR A 250 -11.96 10.11 1.05
C THR A 250 -11.78 11.36 1.91
N LEU A 251 -11.58 12.54 1.33
CA LEU A 251 -11.58 13.82 2.06
C LEU A 251 -12.94 14.15 2.68
N LEU A 252 -14.04 13.90 1.97
CA LEU A 252 -15.39 14.13 2.49
C LEU A 252 -15.66 13.20 3.68
N VAL A 253 -15.39 11.90 3.54
CA VAL A 253 -15.57 10.92 4.61
C VAL A 253 -14.64 11.22 5.80
N MET A 254 -13.41 11.67 5.53
CA MET A 254 -12.48 12.16 6.55
C MET A 254 -13.09 13.33 7.35
N GLY A 255 -13.64 14.33 6.65
CA GLY A 255 -14.29 15.48 7.29
C GLY A 255 -15.47 15.08 8.18
N VAL A 256 -16.28 14.10 7.75
CA VAL A 256 -17.33 13.51 8.60
C VAL A 256 -16.73 12.84 9.84
N GLY A 257 -15.62 12.11 9.68
CA GLY A 257 -14.87 11.52 10.79
C GLY A 257 -14.39 12.57 11.81
N HIS A 258 -13.83 13.70 11.35
CA HIS A 258 -13.43 14.81 12.22
C HIS A 258 -14.62 15.48 12.91
N ALA A 259 -15.73 15.68 12.20
CA ALA A 259 -16.96 16.21 12.79
C ALA A 259 -17.50 15.29 13.91
N ILE A 260 -17.44 13.97 13.71
CA ILE A 260 -17.80 12.99 14.74
C ILE A 260 -16.87 13.13 15.95
N ILE A 261 -15.55 13.18 15.78
CA ILE A 261 -14.62 13.37 16.91
C ILE A 261 -14.93 14.68 17.64
N SER A 262 -15.19 15.77 16.91
CA SER A 262 -15.49 17.08 17.48
C SER A 262 -16.80 17.14 18.27
N SER A 263 -17.77 16.28 17.95
CA SER A 263 -19.08 16.30 18.60
C SER A 263 -19.07 15.75 20.04
N GLY A 264 -18.03 15.01 20.42
CA GLY A 264 -17.78 14.59 21.80
C GLY A 264 -18.81 13.62 22.41
N PHE A 265 -19.71 13.03 21.63
CA PHE A 265 -20.65 12.04 22.14
C PHE A 265 -19.95 10.72 22.53
N HIS A 266 -20.64 9.87 23.29
CA HIS A 266 -20.12 8.56 23.72
C HIS A 266 -19.65 7.71 22.53
N ALA A 267 -18.43 7.19 22.58
CA ALA A 267 -17.82 6.43 21.48
C ALA A 267 -17.50 7.22 20.20
N SER A 268 -17.60 8.56 20.21
CA SER A 268 -17.22 9.43 19.09
C SER A 268 -15.78 9.18 18.62
N LEU A 269 -14.84 8.97 19.54
CA LEU A 269 -13.45 8.72 19.18
C LEU A 269 -13.24 7.33 18.54
N TYR A 270 -14.02 6.32 18.92
CA TYR A 270 -13.99 5.01 18.27
C TYR A 270 -14.45 5.12 16.81
N VAL A 271 -15.64 5.67 16.58
CA VAL A 271 -16.21 5.82 15.23
C VAL A 271 -15.36 6.75 14.38
N GLY A 272 -14.96 7.88 14.94
CA GLY A 272 -14.10 8.85 14.28
C GLY A 272 -12.75 8.27 13.87
N SER A 273 -12.08 7.53 14.76
CA SER A 273 -10.78 6.90 14.45
C SER A 273 -10.86 5.89 13.30
N VAL A 274 -11.97 5.16 13.17
CA VAL A 274 -12.20 4.22 12.06
C VAL A 274 -12.28 4.98 10.74
N LEU A 275 -13.15 5.98 10.67
CA LEU A 275 -13.37 6.76 9.45
C LEU A 275 -12.11 7.53 9.03
N VAL A 276 -11.51 8.24 9.98
CA VAL A 276 -10.32 9.06 9.74
C VAL A 276 -9.11 8.16 9.41
N GLY A 277 -8.93 7.04 10.14
CA GLY A 277 -7.85 6.09 9.89
C GLY A 277 -7.93 5.42 8.51
N LEU A 278 -9.13 4.99 8.09
CA LEU A 278 -9.38 4.41 6.76
C LEU A 278 -9.10 5.42 5.64
N CYS A 279 -9.60 6.66 5.78
CA CYS A 279 -9.40 7.70 4.77
C CYS A 279 -7.93 8.15 4.71
N TYR A 280 -7.28 8.28 5.87
CA TYR A 280 -5.85 8.60 5.97
C TYR A 280 -5.02 7.52 5.26
N GLY A 281 -5.32 6.24 5.52
CA GLY A 281 -4.69 5.13 4.82
C GLY A 281 -4.92 5.18 3.31
N SER A 282 -6.14 5.44 2.88
CA SER A 282 -6.51 5.51 1.45
C SER A 282 -5.69 6.56 0.70
N GLN A 283 -5.51 7.74 1.30
CA GLN A 283 -4.73 8.84 0.71
C GLN A 283 -3.27 8.45 0.46
N TRP A 284 -2.64 7.71 1.37
CA TRP A 284 -1.26 7.21 1.18
C TRP A 284 -1.13 6.24 0.00
N ALA A 285 -2.18 5.48 -0.33
CA ALA A 285 -2.17 4.58 -1.48
C ALA A 285 -2.48 5.30 -2.79
N LEU A 286 -3.41 6.26 -2.76
CA LEU A 286 -3.87 6.97 -3.96
C LEU A 286 -2.86 8.00 -4.46
N MET A 287 -2.10 8.64 -3.57
CA MET A 287 -1.16 9.72 -3.92
C MET A 287 -0.15 9.34 -5.01
N PRO A 288 0.68 8.29 -4.87
CA PRO A 288 1.65 7.94 -5.91
C PRO A 288 0.99 7.54 -7.22
N SER A 289 -0.16 6.85 -7.19
CA SER A 289 -0.89 6.45 -8.40
C SER A 289 -1.42 7.66 -9.16
N ILE A 290 -1.99 8.65 -8.46
CA ILE A 290 -2.53 9.86 -9.09
C ILE A 290 -1.41 10.76 -9.60
N THR A 291 -0.33 10.92 -8.83
CA THR A 291 0.85 11.68 -9.29
C THR A 291 1.42 11.06 -10.57
N SER A 292 1.52 9.73 -10.64
CA SER A 292 1.98 9.02 -11.84
C SER A 292 1.03 9.19 -13.04
N GLU A 293 -0.29 9.18 -12.82
CA GLU A 293 -1.28 9.38 -13.87
C GLU A 293 -1.29 10.82 -14.41
N ILE A 294 -1.10 11.82 -13.55
CA ILE A 294 -1.14 13.24 -13.94
C ILE A 294 0.20 13.72 -14.52
N PHE A 295 1.33 13.27 -13.96
CA PHE A 295 2.66 13.82 -14.27
C PHE A 295 3.61 12.85 -14.99
N GLY A 296 3.21 11.60 -15.20
CA GLY A 296 4.08 10.55 -15.76
C GLY A 296 5.01 9.90 -14.71
N LEU A 297 5.85 8.97 -15.16
CA LEU A 297 6.83 8.22 -14.35
C LEU A 297 8.27 8.56 -14.76
#